data_AF-A0ABC8DFZ6-F1
#
_entry.id   AF-A0ABC8DFZ6-F1
#
_cell.length_a   1.000
_cell.length_b   1.000
_cell.length_c   1.000
_cell.angle_alpha   90.00
_cell.angle_beta   90.00
_cell.angle_gamma   90.00
#
_symmetry.space_group_name_H-M   'P 1'
#
loop_
_entity.id
_entity.type
_entity.pdbx_description
1 polymer ?
#
loop_
_entity_poly.entity_id
_entity_poly.type
_entity_poly.pdbx_seq_one_letter_code
_entity_poly.pdbx_strand_id
1 'polypeptide(L)'
;MFTERHALQERLEKINKDEIAMITEYQKQRNAIFERLRELDKSYFNKLPKLGDLAALEIRNDSRVEKDIRKNIIVNRLKMNPAGLSSEELKSIVKKETGLDIINMTSFMRSIMKNNPYVRKPQRGFYRYEKT
;
A
#
# COMPACT_ATOMS: atom_id res chain seq x y z
N MET A 1 35.67 -19.95 68.89
CA MET A 1 36.69 -20.48 67.94
C MET A 1 36.09 -20.45 66.56
N PHE A 2 36.81 -19.90 65.58
CA PHE A 2 36.37 -19.85 64.19
C PHE A 2 36.49 -21.26 63.61
N THR A 3 35.34 -21.92 63.39
CA THR A 3 35.30 -23.28 62.84
C THR A 3 35.21 -23.23 61.33
N GLU A 4 35.69 -24.28 60.67
CA GLU A 4 35.60 -24.42 59.20
C GLU A 4 34.16 -24.26 58.70
N ARG A 5 33.17 -24.76 59.46
CA ARG A 5 31.73 -24.54 59.19
C ARG A 5 31.37 -23.06 59.11
N HIS A 6 31.86 -22.24 60.03
CA HIS A 6 31.58 -20.80 60.04
C HIS A 6 32.20 -20.10 58.82
N ALA A 7 33.44 -20.46 58.47
CA ALA A 7 34.11 -19.95 57.28
C ALA A 7 33.35 -20.30 55.98
N LEU A 8 32.83 -21.53 55.89
CA LEU A 8 32.02 -21.97 54.77
C LEU A 8 30.66 -21.25 54.70
N GLN A 9 30.02 -21.01 55.85
CA GLN A 9 28.76 -20.26 55.92
C GLN A 9 28.93 -18.82 55.45
N GLU A 10 29.99 -18.14 55.90
CA GLU A 10 30.31 -16.76 55.47
C GLU A 10 30.58 -16.69 53.96
N ARG A 11 31.27 -17.70 53.41
CA ARG A 11 31.53 -17.79 51.97
C ARG A 11 30.24 -17.97 51.16
N LEU A 12 29.30 -18.79 51.63
CA LEU A 12 27.99 -18.96 51.00
C LEU A 12 27.18 -17.66 51.01
N GLU A 13 27.16 -16.93 52.12
CA GLU A 13 26.48 -15.64 52.19
C GLU A 13 27.07 -14.61 51.23
N LYS A 14 28.41 -14.61 51.08
CA LYS A 14 29.08 -13.75 50.10
C LYS A 14 28.65 -14.09 48.67
N ILE A 15 28.66 -15.38 48.31
CA ILE A 15 28.22 -15.83 46.98
C ILE A 15 26.77 -15.41 46.71
N ASN A 16 25.85 -15.62 47.66
CA ASN A 16 24.47 -15.21 47.50
C ASN A 16 24.32 -13.69 47.26
N LYS A 17 25.09 -12.86 47.98
CA LYS A 17 25.09 -11.40 47.79
C LYS A 17 25.62 -11.01 46.42
N ASP A 18 26.71 -11.64 45.98
CA ASP A 18 27.32 -11.40 44.68
C ASP A 18 26.39 -11.85 43.53
N GLU A 19 25.71 -12.99 43.67
CA GLU A 19 24.69 -13.48 42.73
C GLU A 19 23.52 -12.51 42.60
N ILE A 20 22.97 -12.05 43.72
CA ILE A 20 21.88 -11.06 43.72
C ILE A 20 22.34 -9.78 43.01
N ALA A 21 23.53 -9.28 43.33
CA ALA A 21 24.08 -8.09 42.70
C ALA A 21 24.21 -8.28 41.18
N MET A 22 24.79 -9.40 40.73
CA MET A 22 24.92 -9.73 39.31
C MET A 22 23.54 -9.78 38.62
N ILE A 23 22.56 -10.46 39.20
CA ILE A 23 21.19 -10.54 38.66
C ILE A 23 20.58 -9.15 38.51
N THR A 24 20.71 -8.29 39.53
CA THR A 24 20.15 -6.93 39.47
C THR A 24 20.80 -6.09 38.39
N GLU A 25 22.11 -6.26 38.17
CA GLU A 25 22.85 -5.54 37.14
C GLU A 25 22.42 -5.97 35.73
N TYR A 26 22.28 -7.27 35.49
CA TYR A 26 21.72 -7.78 34.24
C TYR A 26 20.29 -7.32 34.01
N GLN A 27 19.45 -7.26 35.04
CA GLN A 27 18.10 -6.72 34.92
C GLN A 27 18.11 -5.24 34.53
N LYS A 28 19.01 -4.42 35.09
CA LYS A 28 19.18 -3.02 34.68
C LYS A 28 19.60 -2.91 33.21
N GLN A 29 20.61 -3.68 32.80
CA GLN A 29 21.06 -3.71 31.40
C GLN A 29 19.93 -4.12 30.45
N ARG A 30 19.19 -5.17 30.81
CA ARG A 30 18.02 -5.65 30.04
C ARG A 30 16.97 -4.55 29.88
N ASN A 31 16.64 -3.85 30.97
CA ASN A 31 15.64 -2.78 30.94
C ASN A 31 16.11 -1.59 30.09
N ALA A 32 17.39 -1.22 30.16
CA ALA A 32 17.96 -0.18 29.31
C ALA A 32 17.85 -0.54 27.81
N ILE A 33 18.13 -1.79 27.46
CA ILE A 33 17.97 -2.29 26.08
C ILE A 33 16.50 -2.23 25.66
N PHE A 34 15.57 -2.67 26.51
CA PHE A 34 14.14 -2.62 26.19
C PHE A 34 13.62 -1.21 25.96
N GLU A 35 14.00 -0.23 26.80
CA GLU A 35 13.61 1.15 26.58
C GLU A 35 14.18 1.69 25.27
N ARG A 36 15.43 1.36 24.94
CA ARG A 36 16.03 1.78 23.67
C ARG A 36 15.33 1.18 22.46
N LEU A 37 14.98 -0.11 22.50
CA LEU A 37 14.18 -0.75 21.46
C LEU A 37 12.82 -0.06 21.30
N ARG A 38 12.15 0.25 22.41
CA ARG A 38 10.86 0.92 22.41
C ARG A 38 10.92 2.33 21.79
N GLU A 39 12.01 3.06 22.02
CA GLU A 39 12.25 4.35 21.36
C GLU A 39 12.46 4.21 19.86
N LEU A 40 13.25 3.22 19.44
CA LEU A 40 13.49 2.92 18.03
C LEU A 40 12.19 2.55 17.32
N ASP A 41 11.38 1.69 17.95
CA ASP A 41 10.06 1.30 17.48
C ASP A 41 9.15 2.52 17.33
N LYS A 42 9.04 3.38 18.34
CA LYS A 42 8.26 4.63 18.25
C LYS A 42 8.72 5.52 17.11
N SER A 43 10.03 5.70 16.94
CA SER A 43 10.60 6.46 15.83
C SER A 43 10.24 5.83 14.48
N TYR A 44 10.29 4.50 14.38
CA TYR A 44 9.89 3.77 13.18
C TYR A 44 8.39 3.93 12.88
N PHE A 45 7.52 3.73 13.87
CA PHE A 45 6.08 3.91 13.75
C PHE A 45 5.69 5.35 13.39
N ASN A 46 6.41 6.36 13.89
CA ASN A 46 6.18 7.76 13.53
C ASN A 46 6.54 8.07 12.07
N LYS A 47 7.46 7.30 11.46
CA LYS A 47 7.82 7.42 10.04
C LYS A 47 6.88 6.66 9.11
N LEU A 48 6.15 5.68 9.63
CA LEU A 48 5.18 4.93 8.85
C LEU A 48 3.98 5.81 8.49
N PRO A 49 3.45 5.68 7.25
CA PRO A 49 2.21 6.35 6.88
C PRO A 49 1.08 5.88 7.78
N LYS A 50 0.18 6.79 8.14
CA LYS A 50 -0.96 6.42 8.99
C LYS A 50 -1.85 5.46 8.22
N LEU A 51 -2.55 4.58 8.94
CA LEU A 51 -3.46 3.60 8.34
C LEU A 51 -4.51 4.25 7.43
N GLY A 52 -5.00 5.44 7.80
CA GLY A 52 -5.92 6.21 6.97
C GLY A 52 -5.32 6.67 5.64
N ASP A 53 -4.02 6.99 5.61
CA ASP A 53 -3.32 7.40 4.38
C ASP A 53 -3.15 6.20 3.44
N LEU A 54 -2.88 5.01 3.99
CA LEU A 54 -2.80 3.75 3.24
C LEU A 54 -4.15 3.37 2.63
N ALA A 55 -5.23 3.41 3.42
CA ALA A 55 -6.58 3.15 2.93
C ALA A 55 -7.00 4.15 1.84
N ALA A 56 -6.64 5.43 1.98
CA ALA A 56 -6.89 6.44 0.96
C ALA A 56 -6.10 6.17 -0.34
N LEU A 57 -4.88 5.65 -0.25
CA LEU A 57 -4.08 5.24 -1.41
C LEU A 57 -4.69 4.02 -2.12
N GLU A 58 -5.18 3.03 -1.36
CA GLU A 58 -5.84 1.85 -1.93
C GLU A 58 -7.11 2.24 -2.70
N ILE A 59 -7.99 3.06 -2.10
CA ILE A 59 -9.21 3.54 -2.77
C ILE A 59 -8.86 4.33 -4.05
N ARG A 60 -7.79 5.15 -4.02
CA ARG A 60 -7.31 5.86 -5.21
C ARG A 60 -6.78 4.92 -6.28
N ASN A 61 -6.09 3.85 -5.89
CA ASN A 61 -5.58 2.84 -6.80
C ASN A 61 -6.70 2.04 -7.45
N ASP A 62 -7.71 1.61 -6.70
CA ASP A 62 -8.87 0.90 -7.24
C ASP A 62 -9.62 1.77 -8.27
N SER A 63 -9.87 3.04 -7.94
CA SER A 63 -10.47 3.99 -8.89
C SER A 63 -9.65 4.14 -10.18
N ARG A 64 -8.30 4.11 -10.06
CA ARG A 64 -7.40 4.17 -11.21
C ARG A 64 -7.46 2.90 -12.05
N VAL A 65 -7.45 1.73 -11.43
CA VAL A 65 -7.55 0.43 -12.09
C VAL A 65 -8.87 0.32 -12.86
N GLU A 66 -10.00 0.64 -12.22
CA GLU A 66 -11.31 0.68 -12.87
C GLU A 66 -11.35 1.64 -14.07
N LYS A 67 -10.71 2.81 -13.94
CA LYS A 67 -10.62 3.78 -15.04
C LYS A 67 -9.81 3.21 -16.20
N ASP A 68 -8.71 2.51 -15.95
CA ASP A 68 -7.86 1.94 -16.99
C ASP A 68 -8.51 0.73 -17.67
N ILE A 69 -9.24 -0.11 -16.94
CA ILE A 69 -10.06 -1.20 -17.50
C ILE A 69 -11.06 -0.64 -18.53
N ARG A 70 -11.84 0.39 -18.14
CA ARG A 70 -12.82 1.02 -19.04
C ARG A 70 -12.16 1.60 -20.29
N LYS A 71 -10.98 2.21 -20.17
CA LYS A 71 -10.25 2.75 -21.34
C LYS A 71 -9.81 1.64 -22.28
N ASN A 72 -9.29 0.54 -21.74
CA ASN A 72 -8.79 -0.58 -22.52
C ASN A 72 -9.91 -1.26 -23.31
N ILE A 73 -11.09 -1.42 -22.71
CA ILE A 73 -12.28 -1.94 -23.39
C ILE A 73 -12.65 -1.08 -24.60
N ILE A 74 -12.74 0.24 -24.43
CA ILE A 74 -13.05 1.14 -25.55
C ILE A 74 -12.00 1.01 -26.66
N VAL A 75 -10.71 1.04 -26.32
CA VAL A 75 -9.64 0.93 -27.31
C VAL A 75 -9.72 -0.40 -28.07
N ASN A 76 -9.96 -1.51 -27.38
CA ASN A 76 -10.11 -2.82 -27.99
C ASN A 76 -11.34 -2.89 -28.89
N ARG A 77 -12.48 -2.36 -28.45
CA ARG A 77 -13.71 -2.32 -29.26
C ARG A 77 -13.55 -1.48 -30.53
N LEU A 78 -12.87 -0.34 -30.44
CA LEU A 78 -12.56 0.48 -31.61
C LEU A 78 -11.55 -0.18 -32.56
N LYS A 79 -10.61 -0.99 -32.05
CA LYS A 79 -9.72 -1.79 -32.89
C LYS A 79 -10.46 -2.89 -33.66
N MET A 80 -11.44 -3.55 -33.02
CA MET A 80 -12.24 -4.60 -33.66
C MET A 80 -13.26 -4.04 -34.66
N ASN A 81 -13.75 -2.82 -34.44
CA ASN A 81 -14.72 -2.15 -35.29
C ASN A 81 -14.08 -0.97 -36.03
N PRO A 82 -13.38 -1.20 -37.15
CA PRO A 82 -12.73 -0.14 -37.91
C PRO A 82 -13.73 0.78 -38.61
N ALA A 83 -15.04 0.54 -38.58
CA ALA A 83 -16.04 1.51 -39.03
C ALA A 83 -16.22 2.68 -38.04
N GLY A 84 -15.83 2.48 -36.77
CA GLY A 84 -16.06 3.40 -35.66
C GLY A 84 -17.37 3.12 -34.93
N LEU A 85 -17.55 3.78 -33.78
CA LEU A 85 -18.69 3.63 -32.88
C LEU A 85 -19.12 4.98 -32.32
N SER A 86 -20.42 5.10 -32.04
CA SER A 86 -21.01 6.24 -31.33
C SER A 86 -20.65 6.22 -29.85
N SER A 87 -20.65 7.40 -29.22
CA SER A 87 -20.41 7.57 -27.79
C SER A 87 -21.41 6.80 -26.93
N GLU A 88 -22.65 6.69 -27.38
CA GLU A 88 -23.71 5.98 -26.65
C GLU A 88 -23.51 4.46 -26.70
N GLU A 89 -23.05 3.95 -27.85
CA GLU A 89 -22.72 2.55 -28.04
C GLU A 89 -21.50 2.17 -27.19
N LEU A 90 -20.45 3.00 -27.21
CA LEU A 90 -19.26 2.80 -26.39
C LEU A 90 -19.61 2.80 -24.89
N LYS A 91 -20.48 3.71 -24.46
CA LYS A 91 -20.96 3.77 -23.07
C LYS A 91 -21.73 2.51 -22.69
N SER A 92 -22.64 2.06 -23.55
CA SER A 92 -23.43 0.84 -23.35
C SER A 92 -22.55 -0.42 -23.29
N ILE A 93 -21.54 -0.51 -24.15
CA ILE A 93 -20.60 -1.64 -24.17
C ILE A 93 -19.80 -1.70 -22.87
N VAL A 94 -19.23 -0.58 -22.44
CA VAL A 94 -18.47 -0.53 -21.18
C VAL A 94 -19.35 -0.89 -19.99
N LYS A 95 -20.57 -0.34 -19.92
CA LYS A 95 -21.52 -0.66 -18.85
C LYS A 95 -21.90 -2.15 -18.84
N LYS A 96 -22.09 -2.75 -20.02
CA LYS A 96 -22.42 -4.19 -20.15
C LYS A 96 -21.25 -5.09 -19.74
N GLU A 97 -20.02 -4.70 -20.05
CA GLU A 97 -18.83 -5.52 -19.78
C GLU A 97 -18.30 -5.37 -18.36
N THR A 98 -18.34 -4.17 -17.77
CA THR A 98 -17.75 -3.92 -16.45
C THR A 98 -18.76 -3.64 -15.36
N GLY A 99 -20.04 -3.44 -15.70
CA GLY A 99 -21.05 -2.96 -14.75
C GLY A 99 -20.86 -1.49 -14.32
N LEU A 100 -19.86 -0.79 -14.87
CA LEU A 100 -19.50 0.59 -14.48
C LEU A 100 -19.92 1.57 -15.57
N ASP A 101 -20.48 2.70 -15.16
CA ASP A 101 -20.90 3.74 -16.09
C ASP A 101 -19.78 4.76 -16.38
N ILE A 102 -19.91 5.48 -17.50
CA ILE A 102 -19.06 6.62 -17.86
C ILE A 102 -19.90 7.89 -17.79
N ILE A 103 -19.65 8.69 -16.75
CA ILE A 103 -20.41 9.93 -16.48
C ILE A 103 -20.08 11.02 -17.51
N ASN A 104 -18.80 11.27 -17.79
CA ASN A 104 -18.36 12.32 -18.70
C ASN A 104 -17.56 11.74 -19.89
N MET A 105 -18.28 11.42 -20.97
CA MET A 105 -17.69 10.84 -22.18
C MET A 105 -16.67 11.75 -22.85
N THR A 106 -16.86 13.07 -22.84
CA THR A 106 -15.94 14.00 -23.50
C THR A 106 -14.57 13.98 -22.83
N SER A 107 -14.54 14.11 -21.50
CA SER A 107 -13.28 14.06 -20.73
C SER A 107 -12.64 12.68 -20.79
N PHE A 108 -13.46 11.62 -20.76
CA PHE A 108 -13.00 10.24 -20.85
C PHE A 108 -12.31 9.96 -22.19
N MET A 109 -12.96 10.28 -23.30
CA MET A 109 -12.40 10.06 -24.63
C MET A 109 -11.19 10.97 -24.91
N ARG A 110 -11.17 12.21 -24.41
CA ARG A 110 -9.97 13.05 -24.45
C ARG A 110 -8.77 12.38 -23.76
N SER A 111 -9.00 11.74 -22.61
CA SER A 111 -7.95 10.98 -21.91
C SER A 111 -7.47 9.78 -22.71
N ILE A 112 -8.36 9.09 -23.43
CA ILE A 112 -7.98 7.95 -24.27
C ILE A 112 -7.15 8.42 -25.46
N MET A 113 -7.60 9.46 -26.17
CA MET A 113 -6.90 10.00 -27.35
C MET A 113 -5.51 10.56 -27.00
N LYS A 114 -5.33 11.12 -25.80
CA LYS A 114 -4.01 11.59 -25.31
C LYS A 114 -3.00 10.45 -25.21
N ASN A 115 -3.43 9.28 -24.72
CA ASN A 115 -2.55 8.13 -24.51
C ASN A 115 -2.50 7.17 -25.71
N ASN A 116 -3.49 7.25 -26.61
CA ASN A 116 -3.60 6.43 -27.82
C ASN A 116 -3.91 7.31 -29.04
N PRO A 117 -2.88 7.80 -29.76
CA PRO A 117 -3.04 8.72 -30.89
C PRO A 117 -3.84 8.16 -32.08
N TYR A 118 -3.95 6.82 -32.16
CA TYR A 118 -4.73 6.12 -33.20
C TYR A 118 -6.24 6.20 -32.99
N VAL A 119 -6.71 6.54 -31.78
CA VAL A 119 -8.13 6.78 -31.54
C VAL A 119 -8.43 8.22 -31.95
N ARG A 120 -9.28 8.38 -32.96
CA ARG A 120 -9.67 9.70 -33.48
C ARG A 120 -11.16 9.93 -33.34
N LYS A 121 -11.53 11.20 -33.43
CA LYS A 121 -12.91 11.70 -33.37
C LYS A 121 -13.27 12.37 -34.69
N PRO A 122 -13.74 11.62 -35.71
CA PRO A 122 -14.09 12.18 -37.01
C PRO A 122 -15.27 13.16 -36.94
N GLN A 123 -16.26 12.87 -36.08
CA GLN A 123 -17.48 13.66 -35.94
C GLN A 123 -17.91 13.79 -34.47
N ARG A 124 -18.89 14.66 -34.20
CA ARG A 124 -19.42 14.83 -32.85
C ARG A 124 -20.00 13.52 -32.33
N GLY A 125 -19.47 13.04 -31.19
CA GLY A 125 -19.94 11.82 -30.55
C GLY A 125 -19.53 10.53 -31.26
N PHE A 126 -18.71 10.58 -32.31
CA PHE A 126 -18.29 9.40 -33.06
C PHE A 126 -16.79 9.21 -33.00
N TYR A 127 -16.34 7.97 -32.77
CA TYR A 127 -14.94 7.63 -32.56
C TYR A 127 -14.52 6.43 -33.39
N ARG A 128 -13.28 6.43 -33.87
CA ARG A 128 -12.74 5.38 -34.74
C ARG A 128 -11.27 5.12 -34.41
N TYR A 129 -10.82 3.88 -34.62
CA TYR A 129 -9.40 3.55 -34.61
C TYR A 129 -8.83 3.67 -36.03
N GLU A 130 -7.86 4.57 -36.20
CA GLU A 130 -7.15 4.82 -37.45
C GLU A 130 -5.65 4.64 -37.21
N LYS A 131 -5.11 3.49 -37.58
CA LYS A 131 -3.67 3.28 -37.69
C LYS A 131 -3.29 3.80 -39.08
N THR A 132 -2.76 5.02 -39.13
CA THR A 132 -2.20 5.59 -40.37
C THR A 132 -1.08 4.71 -40.89
#